data_AF-A0A067KEU3-F1
#
_entry.id   AF-A0A067KEU3-F1
#
_cell.length_a   1.000
_cell.length_b   1.000
_cell.length_c   1.000
_cell.angle_alpha   90.00
_cell.angle_beta   90.00
_cell.angle_gamma   90.00
#
_symmetry.space_group_name_H-M   'P 1'
#
loop_
_entity.id
_entity.type
_entity.pdbx_description
1 polymer ?
#
loop_
_entity_poly.entity_id
_entity_poly.type
_entity_poly.pdbx_seq_one_letter_code
_entity_poly.pdbx_strand_id
1 'polypeptide(L)'
;MTLASAYRIRASEYLAVSSDTNGHQLEVFGMLRTGAAYSFLLAAASHHLFCFESSLIASVANFWTSAGESLLTLARSSLWDLFGKWELPESKHFSLAKYKCSNCSLLDRFEANFSHCHAVNNDFENISSKFLDCITSFSREVWSFLIQDCNYLKLLNDPFNLNSLGKLSNISDFVADSGYEAKKYANEERVTIFRLGFHCLLCGELLASICYGRNSHRTRYIQSLLCYDYQEK
;
A
#
# COMPACT_ATOMS: atom_id res chain seq x y z
N MET A 1 7.42 -4.14 -10.78
CA MET A 1 8.16 -2.89 -10.53
C MET A 1 8.01 -1.92 -11.69
N THR A 2 8.30 -2.33 -12.93
CA THR A 2 8.29 -1.43 -14.11
C THR A 2 6.98 -0.66 -14.31
N LEU A 3 5.81 -1.33 -14.27
CA LEU A 3 4.52 -0.66 -14.46
C LEU A 3 4.20 0.33 -13.34
N ALA A 4 4.32 -0.08 -12.07
CA ALA A 4 4.11 0.81 -10.94
C ALA A 4 5.04 2.03 -10.98
N SER A 5 6.33 1.82 -11.28
CA SER A 5 7.29 2.90 -11.46
C SER A 5 6.95 3.81 -12.65
N ALA A 6 6.48 3.26 -13.77
CA ALA A 6 6.09 4.02 -14.95
C ALA A 6 4.88 4.92 -14.65
N TYR A 7 3.86 4.40 -13.95
CA TYR A 7 2.72 5.20 -13.49
C TYR A 7 3.16 6.32 -12.53
N ARG A 8 4.09 6.03 -11.61
CA ARG A 8 4.62 7.04 -10.69
C ARG A 8 5.40 8.13 -11.42
N ILE A 9 6.29 7.76 -12.35
CA ILE A 9 7.06 8.72 -13.14
C ILE A 9 6.13 9.61 -13.96
N ARG A 10 5.16 9.00 -14.65
CA ARG A 10 4.16 9.77 -15.41
C ARG A 10 3.34 10.70 -14.53
N ALA A 11 2.89 10.25 -13.37
CA ALA A 11 2.19 11.12 -12.42
C ALA A 11 3.04 12.34 -12.03
N SER A 12 4.34 12.13 -11.73
CA SER A 12 5.26 13.22 -11.39
C SER A 12 5.54 14.17 -12.55
N GLU A 13 5.71 13.64 -13.77
CA GLU A 13 5.92 14.44 -14.98
C GLU A 13 4.70 15.32 -15.28
N TYR A 14 3.50 14.76 -15.16
CA TYR A 14 2.25 15.50 -15.35
C TYR A 14 2.10 16.61 -14.29
N LEU A 15 2.43 16.33 -13.03
CA LEU A 15 2.41 17.34 -11.95
C LEU A 15 3.41 18.48 -12.20
N ALA A 16 4.55 18.20 -12.83
CA ALA A 16 5.56 19.22 -13.14
C ALA A 16 5.17 20.13 -14.32
N VAL A 17 4.26 19.67 -15.20
CA VAL A 17 3.87 20.38 -16.43
C VAL A 17 2.51 21.08 -16.28
N SER A 18 1.63 20.63 -15.38
CA SER A 18 0.25 21.13 -15.30
C SER A 18 0.13 22.49 -14.60
N SER A 19 -0.39 23.49 -15.32
CA SER A 19 -1.03 24.67 -14.73
C SER A 19 -2.51 24.40 -14.50
N ASP A 20 -2.87 24.21 -13.22
CA ASP A 20 -4.20 24.37 -12.61
C ASP A 20 -5.48 23.99 -13.41
N THR A 21 -5.45 22.87 -14.13
CA THR A 21 -6.63 22.31 -14.81
C THR A 21 -7.11 21.04 -14.12
N ASN A 22 -8.31 21.09 -13.51
CA ASN A 22 -8.93 20.03 -12.71
C ASN A 22 -8.94 18.64 -13.40
N GLY A 23 -9.04 18.60 -14.74
CA GLY A 23 -9.00 17.35 -15.51
C GLY A 23 -7.65 16.62 -15.45
N HIS A 24 -6.53 17.34 -15.49
CA HIS A 24 -5.19 16.74 -15.40
C HIS A 24 -4.90 16.20 -14.00
N GLN A 25 -5.44 16.84 -12.96
CA GLN A 25 -5.27 16.42 -11.57
C GLN A 25 -6.00 15.09 -11.27
N LEU A 26 -7.19 14.88 -11.85
CA LEU A 26 -7.90 13.59 -11.79
C LEU A 26 -7.15 12.46 -12.49
N GLU A 27 -6.54 12.75 -13.64
CA GLU A 27 -5.72 11.78 -14.37
C GLU A 27 -4.47 11.37 -13.57
N VAL A 28 -3.77 12.34 -12.98
CA VAL A 28 -2.64 12.09 -12.08
C VAL A 28 -3.06 11.23 -10.89
N PHE A 29 -4.22 11.53 -10.29
CA PHE A 29 -4.74 10.73 -9.18
C PHE A 29 -5.01 9.29 -9.59
N GLY A 30 -5.63 9.08 -10.77
CA GLY A 30 -5.84 7.75 -11.34
C GLY A 30 -4.53 7.00 -11.61
N MET A 31 -3.48 7.69 -12.03
CA MET A 31 -2.13 7.12 -12.20
C MET A 31 -1.50 6.71 -10.86
N LEU A 32 -1.54 7.56 -9.84
CA LEU A 32 -1.04 7.23 -8.49
C LEU A 32 -1.76 6.02 -7.92
N ARG A 33 -3.09 5.97 -8.11
CA ARG A 33 -3.95 4.90 -7.68
C ARG A 33 -3.62 3.57 -8.35
N THR A 34 -3.53 3.58 -9.69
CA THR A 34 -3.16 2.41 -10.49
C THR A 34 -1.75 1.93 -10.14
N GLY A 35 -0.79 2.86 -9.97
CA GLY A 35 0.56 2.55 -9.54
C GLY A 35 0.60 1.85 -8.18
N ALA A 36 -0.15 2.36 -7.20
CA ALA A 36 -0.28 1.74 -5.89
C ALA A 36 -0.90 0.34 -5.95
N ALA A 37 -1.93 0.15 -6.78
CA ALA A 37 -2.57 -1.15 -7.00
C ALA A 37 -1.58 -2.18 -7.57
N TYR A 38 -0.77 -1.81 -8.57
CA TYR A 38 0.26 -2.69 -9.12
C TYR A 38 1.38 -3.01 -8.12
N SER A 39 1.85 -2.01 -7.36
CA SER A 39 2.85 -2.25 -6.30
C SER A 39 2.31 -3.24 -5.26
N PHE A 40 1.06 -3.07 -4.84
CA PHE A 40 0.42 -3.94 -3.87
C PHE A 40 0.23 -5.36 -4.39
N LEU A 41 -0.30 -5.53 -5.61
CA LEU A 41 -0.44 -6.83 -6.26
C LEU A 41 0.91 -7.57 -6.35
N LEU A 42 1.97 -6.86 -6.71
CA LEU A 42 3.30 -7.45 -6.81
C LEU A 42 3.84 -7.88 -5.45
N ALA A 43 3.56 -7.11 -4.40
CA ALA A 43 3.91 -7.48 -3.03
C ALA A 43 3.16 -8.74 -2.59
N ALA A 44 1.85 -8.80 -2.80
CA ALA A 44 1.03 -9.98 -2.51
C ALA A 44 1.51 -11.22 -3.27
N ALA A 45 1.79 -11.09 -4.58
CA ALA A 45 2.28 -12.19 -5.39
C ALA A 45 3.67 -12.67 -4.97
N SER A 46 4.57 -11.75 -4.68
CA SER A 46 5.92 -12.09 -4.22
C SER A 46 5.91 -12.70 -2.83
N HIS A 47 4.96 -12.30 -1.98
CA HIS A 47 4.75 -12.91 -0.68
C HIS A 47 4.24 -14.35 -0.80
N HIS A 48 3.28 -14.60 -1.69
CA HIS A 48 2.85 -15.97 -1.99
C HIS A 48 4.02 -16.85 -2.45
N LEU A 49 4.89 -16.35 -3.36
CA LEU A 49 6.08 -17.09 -3.78
C LEU A 49 7.07 -17.33 -2.63
N PHE A 50 7.27 -16.34 -1.76
CA PHE A 50 8.12 -16.45 -0.59
C PHE A 50 7.67 -17.58 0.37
N CYS A 51 6.36 -17.84 0.48
CA CYS A 51 5.86 -18.97 1.28
C CYS A 51 6.34 -20.34 0.77
N PHE A 52 6.73 -20.45 -0.51
CA PHE A 52 7.31 -21.67 -1.09
C PHE A 52 8.83 -21.60 -1.21
N GLU A 53 9.40 -20.40 -1.36
CA GLU A 53 10.81 -20.17 -1.62
C GLU A 53 11.37 -19.05 -0.71
N SER A 54 11.94 -19.46 0.42
CA SER A 54 12.41 -18.52 1.45
C SER A 54 13.56 -17.62 0.99
N SER A 55 14.31 -18.00 -0.06
CA SER A 55 15.38 -17.16 -0.61
C SER A 55 14.87 -15.82 -1.16
N LEU A 56 13.57 -15.69 -1.42
CA LEU A 56 12.94 -14.45 -1.87
C LEU A 56 12.72 -13.41 -0.78
N ILE A 57 13.08 -13.69 0.48
CA ILE A 57 12.81 -12.84 1.65
C ILE A 57 13.24 -11.36 1.44
N ALA A 58 14.39 -11.14 0.82
CA ALA A 58 14.90 -9.81 0.48
C ALA A 58 14.01 -9.09 -0.55
N SER A 59 13.60 -9.82 -1.59
CA SER A 59 12.75 -9.29 -2.66
C SER A 59 11.36 -8.95 -2.14
N VAL A 60 10.74 -9.84 -1.36
CA VAL A 60 9.42 -9.59 -0.77
C VAL A 60 9.44 -8.42 0.22
N ALA A 61 10.51 -8.25 1.01
CA ALA A 61 10.69 -7.07 1.87
C ALA A 61 10.67 -5.78 1.04
N ASN A 62 11.37 -5.77 -0.10
CA ASN A 62 11.41 -4.63 -1.01
C ASN A 62 10.05 -4.33 -1.64
N PHE A 63 9.30 -5.37 -2.05
CA PHE A 63 7.98 -5.18 -2.64
C PHE A 63 6.96 -4.68 -1.63
N TRP A 64 6.94 -5.22 -0.41
CA TRP A 64 6.10 -4.69 0.68
C TRP A 64 6.42 -3.24 1.01
N THR A 65 7.71 -2.90 1.08
CA THR A 65 8.16 -1.50 1.27
C THR A 65 7.63 -0.60 0.15
N SER A 66 7.82 -1.00 -1.10
CA SER A 66 7.39 -0.22 -2.27
C SER A 66 5.87 -0.07 -2.37
N ALA A 67 5.11 -1.11 -1.98
CA ALA A 67 3.66 -1.05 -1.88
C ALA A 67 3.22 -0.06 -0.80
N GLY A 68 3.85 -0.14 0.38
CA GLY A 68 3.60 0.78 1.48
C GLY A 68 3.82 2.23 1.09
N GLU A 69 4.97 2.55 0.48
CA GLU A 69 5.26 3.89 -0.03
C GLU A 69 4.22 4.39 -1.03
N SER A 70 3.84 3.55 -2.00
CA SER A 70 2.89 3.93 -3.04
C SER A 70 1.50 4.24 -2.45
N LEU A 71 1.05 3.40 -1.51
CA LEU A 71 -0.24 3.57 -0.83
C LEU A 71 -0.24 4.79 0.10
N LEU A 72 0.83 5.03 0.84
CA LEU A 72 0.96 6.23 1.67
C LEU A 72 1.04 7.50 0.83
N THR A 73 1.75 7.46 -0.30
CA THR A 73 1.79 8.57 -1.26
C THR A 73 0.39 8.88 -1.79
N LEU A 74 -0.37 7.84 -2.17
CA LEU A 74 -1.76 7.99 -2.59
C LEU A 74 -2.59 8.60 -1.46
N ALA A 75 -2.60 8.00 -0.26
CA ALA A 75 -3.40 8.47 0.87
C ALA A 75 -3.05 9.90 1.32
N ARG A 76 -1.79 10.31 1.23
CA ARG A 76 -1.33 11.66 1.61
C ARG A 76 -1.48 12.70 0.51
N SER A 77 -1.84 12.31 -0.71
CA SER A 77 -2.00 13.23 -1.83
C SER A 77 -2.99 14.36 -1.50
N SER A 78 -2.69 15.59 -1.95
CA SER A 78 -3.67 16.70 -1.91
C SER A 78 -4.77 16.54 -2.97
N LEU A 79 -4.58 15.66 -3.95
CA LEU A 79 -5.54 15.39 -5.02
C LEU A 79 -6.84 14.74 -4.52
N TRP A 80 -6.89 14.31 -3.25
CA TRP A 80 -8.16 13.90 -2.63
C TRP A 80 -9.15 15.07 -2.50
N ASP A 81 -8.67 16.31 -2.47
CA ASP A 81 -9.52 17.51 -2.36
C ASP A 81 -10.36 17.76 -3.63
N LEU A 82 -10.02 17.10 -4.76
CA LEU A 82 -10.77 17.14 -6.03
C LEU A 82 -12.15 16.48 -5.92
N PHE A 83 -12.32 15.55 -4.98
CA PHE A 83 -13.58 14.85 -4.76
C PHE A 83 -14.56 15.64 -3.88
N GLY A 84 -14.21 16.88 -3.51
CA GLY A 84 -15.02 17.83 -2.73
C GLY A 84 -14.28 18.35 -1.51
N LYS A 85 -14.75 19.48 -0.94
CA LYS A 85 -14.25 20.00 0.34
C LYS A 85 -14.56 18.98 1.44
N TRP A 86 -13.61 18.09 1.70
CA TRP A 86 -13.73 17.15 2.77
C TRP A 86 -13.33 17.83 4.06
N GLU A 87 -14.29 17.98 4.99
CA GLU A 87 -13.98 18.32 6.38
C GLU A 87 -13.33 17.09 7.05
N LEU A 88 -12.11 16.74 6.64
CA LEU A 88 -11.18 16.27 7.65
C LEU A 88 -10.82 17.52 8.47
N PRO A 89 -10.76 17.43 9.81
CA PRO A 89 -10.15 18.48 10.60
C PRO A 89 -8.74 18.66 10.06
N GLU A 90 -8.53 19.78 9.37
CA GLU A 90 -7.31 20.29 8.76
C GLU A 90 -6.35 19.24 8.18
N SER A 91 -6.14 19.34 6.88
CA SER A 91 -4.95 18.82 6.22
C SER A 91 -3.73 19.05 7.11
N LYS A 92 -3.16 17.95 7.64
CA LYS A 92 -1.71 17.76 7.77
C LYS A 92 -1.26 16.46 8.45
N HIS A 93 -2.05 15.80 9.29
CA HIS A 93 -1.45 14.73 10.09
C HIS A 93 -2.28 13.44 10.09
N PHE A 94 -1.95 12.53 9.15
CA PHE A 94 -2.20 11.10 9.38
C PHE A 94 -1.27 10.63 10.50
N SER A 95 -1.62 10.93 11.75
CA SER A 95 -0.82 10.48 12.88
C SER A 95 -1.11 9.02 13.19
N LEU A 96 -0.04 8.28 13.43
CA LEU A 96 -0.05 6.87 13.78
C LEU A 96 -0.96 6.56 14.99
N ALA A 97 -1.00 7.48 15.95
CA ALA A 97 -1.84 7.39 17.15
C ALA A 97 -3.35 7.43 16.84
N LYS A 98 -3.77 8.15 15.80
CA LYS A 98 -5.19 8.32 15.45
C LYS A 98 -5.77 7.13 14.67
N TYR A 99 -4.94 6.42 13.93
CA TYR A 99 -5.38 5.34 13.04
C TYR A 99 -4.88 3.94 13.44
N LYS A 100 -4.45 3.80 14.71
CA LYS A 100 -4.01 2.56 15.31
C LYS A 100 -4.99 1.43 15.00
N CYS A 101 -4.47 0.32 14.48
CA CYS A 101 -5.26 -0.86 14.20
C CYS A 101 -5.62 -1.57 15.51
N SER A 102 -6.90 -1.55 15.86
CA SER A 102 -7.45 -2.24 17.03
C SER A 102 -7.30 -3.76 16.95
N ASN A 103 -7.27 -4.30 15.73
CA ASN A 103 -7.26 -5.74 15.49
C ASN A 103 -5.89 -6.37 15.70
N CYS A 104 -4.81 -5.59 15.53
CA CYS A 104 -3.48 -6.15 15.62
C CYS A 104 -2.80 -5.83 16.97
N SER A 105 -3.07 -4.69 17.64
CA SER A 105 -2.27 -4.21 18.79
C SER A 105 -0.75 -4.23 18.53
N LEU A 106 -0.35 -4.39 17.26
CA LEU A 106 0.98 -4.84 16.87
C LEU A 106 1.97 -3.70 16.84
N LEU A 107 1.53 -2.45 16.76
CA LEU A 107 2.45 -1.31 16.84
C LEU A 107 3.18 -1.30 18.19
N ASP A 108 2.44 -1.45 19.29
CA ASP A 108 2.99 -1.48 20.63
C ASP A 108 3.88 -2.71 20.84
N ARG A 109 3.50 -3.87 20.28
CA ARG A 109 4.31 -5.09 20.31
C ARG A 109 5.51 -5.03 19.40
N PHE A 110 5.46 -4.33 18.28
CA PHE A 110 6.59 -4.15 17.37
C PHE A 110 7.66 -3.28 18.04
N GLU A 111 7.24 -2.19 18.70
CA GLU A 111 8.12 -1.35 19.52
C GLU A 111 8.71 -2.11 20.73
N ALA A 112 7.88 -2.90 21.43
CA ALA A 112 8.28 -3.63 22.64
C ALA A 112 9.05 -4.94 22.39
N ASN A 113 8.71 -5.73 21.36
CA ASN A 113 9.35 -7.03 21.12
C ASN A 113 10.67 -6.88 20.38
N PHE A 114 10.83 -5.89 19.51
CA PHE A 114 12.13 -5.66 18.88
C PHE A 114 13.16 -5.10 19.86
N SER A 115 12.77 -4.51 20.99
CA SER A 115 13.71 -4.11 22.05
C SER A 115 14.21 -5.29 22.90
N HIS A 116 13.59 -6.48 22.84
CA HIS A 116 13.96 -7.66 23.63
C HIS A 116 14.15 -8.92 22.77
N CYS A 117 15.36 -9.08 22.25
CA CYS A 117 15.74 -10.09 21.26
C CYS A 117 16.05 -11.47 21.88
N HIS A 118 15.06 -12.26 22.31
CA HIS A 118 15.34 -13.65 22.75
C HIS A 118 14.28 -14.74 22.42
N ALA A 119 13.11 -14.42 21.85
CA ALA A 119 12.08 -15.43 21.52
C ALA A 119 11.63 -15.33 20.04
N VAL A 120 12.56 -15.52 19.10
CA VAL A 120 12.43 -14.97 17.73
C VAL A 120 11.56 -15.80 16.77
N ASN A 121 11.41 -17.13 16.94
CA ASN A 121 10.80 -17.95 15.87
C ASN A 121 9.29 -18.16 16.00
N ASN A 122 8.76 -18.55 17.17
CA ASN A 122 7.31 -18.75 17.34
C ASN A 122 6.52 -17.43 17.33
N ASP A 123 7.17 -16.33 17.73
CA ASP A 123 6.56 -15.01 17.68
C ASP A 123 6.53 -14.45 16.25
N PHE A 124 7.53 -14.77 15.41
CA PHE A 124 7.59 -14.26 14.04
C PHE A 124 6.42 -14.73 13.18
N GLU A 125 6.12 -16.03 13.17
CA GLU A 125 5.05 -16.58 12.33
C GLU A 125 3.68 -16.04 12.76
N ASN A 126 3.45 -15.92 14.07
CA ASN A 126 2.24 -15.34 14.67
C ASN A 126 2.12 -13.82 14.42
N ILE A 127 3.25 -13.10 14.44
CA ILE A 127 3.28 -11.66 14.13
C ILE A 127 3.03 -11.44 12.64
N SER A 128 3.69 -12.22 11.78
CA SER A 128 3.55 -12.17 10.32
C SER A 128 2.13 -12.52 9.88
N SER A 129 1.52 -13.56 10.45
CA SER A 129 0.14 -13.95 10.12
C SER A 129 -0.85 -12.85 10.49
N LYS A 130 -0.71 -12.22 11.66
CA LYS A 130 -1.57 -11.11 12.08
C LYS A 130 -1.40 -9.86 11.21
N PHE A 131 -0.19 -9.59 10.73
CA PHE A 131 0.02 -8.50 9.76
C PHE A 131 -0.71 -8.79 8.45
N LEU A 132 -0.57 -10.01 7.94
CA LEU A 132 -1.23 -10.43 6.70
C LEU A 132 -2.75 -10.40 6.82
N ASP A 133 -3.31 -10.86 7.94
CA ASP A 133 -4.76 -10.81 8.18
C ASP A 133 -5.28 -9.36 8.10
N CYS A 134 -4.55 -8.41 8.69
CA CYS A 134 -4.89 -6.99 8.60
C CYS A 134 -4.76 -6.47 7.17
N ILE A 135 -3.66 -6.79 6.48
CA ILE A 135 -3.44 -6.38 5.09
C ILE A 135 -4.54 -6.94 4.18
N THR A 136 -4.92 -8.20 4.33
CA THR A 136 -6.00 -8.83 3.57
C THR A 136 -7.36 -8.22 3.89
N SER A 137 -7.65 -7.91 5.16
CA SER A 137 -8.88 -7.22 5.55
C SER A 137 -8.97 -5.85 4.89
N PHE A 138 -7.96 -5.01 5.09
CA PHE A 138 -7.93 -3.67 4.51
C PHE A 138 -7.94 -3.71 2.98
N SER A 139 -7.23 -4.66 2.37
CA SER A 139 -7.22 -4.78 0.90
C SER A 139 -8.62 -5.09 0.36
N ARG A 140 -9.40 -5.95 1.02
CA ARG A 140 -10.77 -6.26 0.56
C ARG A 140 -11.67 -5.02 0.54
N GLU A 141 -11.48 -4.12 1.50
CA GLU A 141 -12.25 -2.88 1.60
C GLU A 141 -11.91 -1.88 0.48
N VAL A 142 -10.63 -1.78 0.09
CA VAL A 142 -10.17 -0.70 -0.83
C VAL A 142 -9.73 -1.19 -2.21
N TRP A 143 -9.74 -2.49 -2.48
CA TRP A 143 -9.24 -3.03 -3.74
C TRP A 143 -10.05 -2.54 -4.95
N SER A 144 -11.38 -2.55 -4.85
CA SER A 144 -12.27 -2.02 -5.90
C SER A 144 -11.98 -0.56 -6.21
N PHE A 145 -11.70 0.25 -5.18
CA PHE A 145 -11.28 1.63 -5.34
C PHE A 145 -9.92 1.72 -6.05
N LEU A 146 -8.92 0.95 -5.62
CA LEU A 146 -7.55 0.97 -6.17
C LEU A 146 -7.51 0.60 -7.66
N ILE A 147 -8.43 -0.25 -8.13
CA ILE A 147 -8.44 -0.75 -9.52
C ILE A 147 -9.47 -0.03 -10.41
N GLN A 148 -10.20 0.96 -9.89
CA GLN A 148 -11.35 1.56 -10.57
C GLN A 148 -11.02 2.07 -11.99
N ASP A 149 -9.82 2.61 -12.23
CA ASP A 149 -9.41 3.13 -13.54
C ASP A 149 -8.62 2.12 -14.39
N CYS A 150 -8.40 0.90 -13.90
CA CYS A 150 -7.54 -0.07 -14.57
C CYS A 150 -8.30 -1.35 -14.93
N ASN A 151 -8.74 -1.43 -16.18
CA ASN A 151 -9.50 -2.58 -16.70
C ASN A 151 -8.74 -3.91 -16.56
N TYR A 152 -7.41 -3.89 -16.67
CA TYR A 152 -6.58 -5.08 -16.47
C TYR A 152 -6.67 -5.60 -15.04
N LEU A 153 -6.56 -4.70 -14.05
CA LEU A 153 -6.60 -5.08 -12.63
C LEU A 153 -8.02 -5.46 -12.17
N LYS A 154 -9.07 -4.95 -12.82
CA LYS A 154 -10.47 -5.37 -12.57
C LYS A 154 -10.71 -6.86 -12.79
N LEU A 155 -9.88 -7.53 -13.59
CA LEU A 155 -9.93 -8.98 -13.78
C LEU A 155 -9.45 -9.76 -12.55
N LEU A 156 -8.72 -9.10 -11.66
CA LEU A 156 -8.22 -9.66 -10.41
C LEU A 156 -9.18 -9.23 -9.30
N ASN A 157 -10.13 -10.09 -8.96
CA ASN A 157 -11.11 -9.79 -7.90
C ASN A 157 -10.47 -9.74 -6.50
N ASP A 158 -9.33 -10.38 -6.31
CA ASP A 158 -8.60 -10.42 -5.04
C ASP A 158 -7.08 -10.37 -5.33
N PRO A 159 -6.34 -9.40 -4.77
CA PRO A 159 -4.90 -9.26 -4.98
C PRO A 159 -4.08 -10.44 -4.43
N PHE A 160 -4.64 -11.25 -3.53
CA PHE A 160 -4.02 -12.46 -3.01
C PHE A 160 -4.43 -13.73 -3.78
N ASN A 161 -5.46 -13.67 -4.63
CA ASN A 161 -5.92 -14.82 -5.42
C ASN A 161 -5.42 -14.74 -6.86
N LEU A 162 -4.22 -15.29 -7.09
CA LEU A 162 -3.57 -15.27 -8.40
C LEU A 162 -4.09 -16.33 -9.38
N ASN A 163 -5.06 -17.16 -9.00
CA ASN A 163 -5.62 -18.20 -9.89
C ASN A 163 -6.28 -17.62 -11.14
N SER A 164 -6.70 -16.35 -11.10
CA SER A 164 -7.24 -15.60 -12.23
C SER A 164 -6.17 -15.16 -13.23
N LEU A 165 -4.91 -15.01 -12.83
CA LEU A 165 -3.82 -14.54 -13.69
C LEU A 165 -3.52 -15.54 -14.83
N GLY A 166 -3.70 -16.84 -14.57
CA GLY A 166 -3.59 -17.89 -15.59
C GLY A 166 -4.70 -17.86 -16.65
N LYS A 167 -5.81 -17.16 -16.39
CA LYS A 167 -6.96 -17.04 -17.32
C LYS A 167 -6.90 -15.76 -18.18
N LEU A 168 -5.94 -14.87 -17.90
CA LEU A 168 -5.79 -13.59 -18.60
C LEU A 168 -5.26 -13.71 -20.03
N SER A 169 -4.80 -14.89 -20.45
CA SER A 169 -4.20 -15.15 -21.76
C SER A 169 -5.17 -15.05 -22.95
N ASN A 170 -6.48 -14.87 -22.72
CA ASN A 170 -7.52 -14.96 -23.76
C ASN A 170 -8.31 -13.67 -24.03
N ILE A 171 -7.87 -12.50 -23.57
CA ILE A 171 -8.77 -11.34 -23.48
C ILE A 171 -8.56 -10.34 -24.62
N SER A 172 -9.37 -10.47 -25.68
CA SER A 172 -9.45 -9.56 -26.84
C SER A 172 -10.50 -8.46 -26.70
N ASP A 173 -11.44 -8.55 -25.75
CA ASP A 173 -12.61 -7.66 -25.75
C ASP A 173 -12.75 -6.91 -24.43
N PHE A 174 -12.54 -5.58 -24.47
CA PHE A 174 -12.90 -4.70 -23.36
C PHE A 174 -13.71 -3.50 -23.86
N VAL A 175 -14.98 -3.47 -23.45
CA VAL A 175 -15.82 -2.27 -23.46
C VAL A 175 -15.58 -1.55 -22.14
N ALA A 176 -15.22 -0.27 -22.22
CA ALA A 176 -15.04 0.59 -21.06
C ALA A 176 -16.42 0.91 -20.47
N ASP A 177 -16.74 0.34 -19.31
CA ASP A 177 -17.91 0.75 -18.55
C ASP A 177 -17.53 1.95 -17.66
N SER A 178 -18.00 3.13 -18.07
CA SER A 178 -17.83 4.39 -17.34
C SER A 178 -19.02 4.65 -16.42
N GLY A 179 -19.20 3.78 -15.42
CA GLY A 179 -20.19 3.94 -14.35
C GLY A 179 -19.63 4.73 -13.17
N TYR A 180 -19.94 6.02 -13.09
CA TYR A 180 -19.50 6.95 -12.03
C TYR A 180 -20.55 7.02 -10.90
N GLU A 181 -20.33 6.33 -9.79
CA GLU A 181 -21.03 6.58 -8.52
C GLU A 181 -20.05 6.55 -7.32
N ALA A 182 -19.05 7.42 -7.35
CA ALA A 182 -18.12 7.61 -6.23
C ALA A 182 -18.42 8.95 -5.54
N LYS A 183 -19.42 9.00 -4.66
CA LYS A 183 -19.73 10.23 -3.90
C LYS A 183 -19.95 10.08 -2.40
N LYS A 184 -19.77 8.88 -1.82
CA LYS A 184 -20.07 8.68 -0.38
C LYS A 184 -19.01 7.98 0.47
N TYR A 185 -17.93 7.43 -0.10
CA TYR A 185 -17.00 6.54 0.63
C TYR A 185 -15.52 6.99 0.68
N ALA A 186 -15.15 8.12 0.06
CA ALA A 186 -13.73 8.45 -0.16
C ALA A 186 -12.89 8.64 1.12
N ASN A 187 -13.47 9.04 2.25
CA ASN A 187 -12.72 9.15 3.51
C ASN A 187 -12.36 7.82 4.13
N GLU A 188 -13.33 6.91 4.18
CA GLU A 188 -13.09 5.58 4.75
C GLU A 188 -12.08 4.84 3.88
N GLU A 189 -12.19 4.98 2.55
CA GLU A 189 -11.20 4.49 1.60
C GLU A 189 -9.81 5.10 1.84
N ARG A 190 -9.70 6.42 1.97
CA ARG A 190 -8.42 7.10 2.22
C ARG A 190 -7.76 6.64 3.52
N VAL A 191 -8.53 6.50 4.59
CA VAL A 191 -8.04 6.01 5.90
C VAL A 191 -7.63 4.55 5.81
N THR A 192 -8.42 3.71 5.14
CA THR A 192 -8.08 2.30 4.97
C THR A 192 -6.87 2.10 4.07
N ILE A 193 -6.70 2.91 3.00
CA ILE A 193 -5.47 2.94 2.18
C ILE A 193 -4.27 3.34 3.01
N PHE A 194 -4.41 4.35 3.88
CA PHE A 194 -3.33 4.74 4.79
C PHE A 194 -2.93 3.58 5.71
N ARG A 195 -3.91 2.93 6.36
CA ARG A 195 -3.68 1.77 7.22
C ARG A 195 -3.04 0.61 6.47
N LEU A 196 -3.51 0.31 5.26
CA LEU A 196 -2.95 -0.71 4.39
C LEU A 196 -1.49 -0.40 4.06
N GLY A 197 -1.18 0.82 3.61
CA GLY A 197 0.17 1.27 3.30
C GLY A 197 1.12 1.16 4.49
N PHE A 198 0.63 1.53 5.67
CA PHE A 198 1.37 1.41 6.92
C PHE A 198 1.70 -0.05 7.27
N HIS A 199 0.74 -0.98 7.16
CA HIS A 199 0.98 -2.40 7.44
C HIS A 199 1.92 -3.03 6.40
N CYS A 200 1.84 -2.61 5.13
CA CYS A 200 2.81 -2.99 4.10
C CYS A 200 4.24 -2.57 4.50
N LEU A 201 4.44 -1.35 5.02
CA LEU A 201 5.76 -0.92 5.50
C LEU A 201 6.24 -1.75 6.70
N LEU A 202 5.38 -2.05 7.67
CA LEU A 202 5.75 -2.90 8.81
C LEU A 202 6.15 -4.31 8.37
N CYS A 203 5.43 -4.92 7.43
CA CYS A 203 5.84 -6.19 6.81
C CYS A 203 7.20 -6.06 6.12
N GLY A 204 7.41 -4.98 5.37
CA GLY A 204 8.67 -4.68 4.73
C GLY A 204 9.83 -4.56 5.72
N GLU A 205 9.63 -3.84 6.83
CA GLU A 205 10.64 -3.66 7.88
C GLU A 205 10.97 -4.98 8.57
N LEU A 206 9.93 -5.72 8.96
CA LEU A 206 10.05 -7.02 9.61
C LEU A 206 10.92 -7.96 8.77
N LEU A 207 10.61 -8.11 7.48
CA LEU A 207 11.35 -8.98 6.57
C LEU A 207 12.76 -8.43 6.28
N ALA A 208 12.90 -7.11 6.10
CA ALA A 208 14.19 -6.47 5.89
C ALA A 208 15.13 -6.62 7.10
N SER A 209 14.58 -6.59 8.31
CA SER A 209 15.35 -6.77 9.55
C SER A 209 15.97 -8.16 9.66
N ILE A 210 15.27 -9.18 9.13
CA ILE A 210 15.77 -10.56 9.06
C ILE A 210 16.86 -10.68 7.99
N CYS A 211 16.63 -10.11 6.80
CA CYS A 211 17.56 -10.22 5.67
C CYS A 211 18.85 -9.43 5.85
N TYR A 212 18.73 -8.18 6.29
CA TYR A 212 19.80 -7.19 6.24
C TYR A 212 20.27 -6.76 7.63
N GLY A 213 19.56 -7.17 8.68
CA GLY A 213 19.79 -6.70 10.04
C GLY A 213 19.07 -5.39 10.34
N ARG A 214 18.80 -5.16 11.64
CA ARG A 214 17.99 -4.05 12.13
C ARG A 214 18.57 -2.65 11.86
N ASN A 215 19.89 -2.54 11.81
CA ASN A 215 20.59 -1.27 11.63
C ASN A 215 21.03 -1.04 10.17
N SER A 216 20.56 -1.87 9.25
CA SER A 216 20.88 -1.70 7.83
C SER A 216 20.31 -0.38 7.30
N HIS A 217 20.93 0.15 6.25
CA HIS A 217 20.41 1.32 5.54
C HIS A 217 18.95 1.09 5.11
N ARG A 218 18.59 -0.14 4.71
CA ARG A 218 17.24 -0.49 4.27
C ARG A 218 16.24 -0.43 5.42
N THR A 219 16.54 -1.03 6.56
CA THR A 219 15.65 -1.00 7.73
C THR A 219 15.49 0.41 8.25
N ARG A 220 16.57 1.21 8.33
CA ARG A 220 16.50 2.63 8.72
C ARG A 220 15.68 3.47 7.75
N TYR A 221 15.77 3.19 6.45
CA TYR A 221 14.96 3.87 5.45
C TYR A 221 13.47 3.59 5.68
N ILE A 222 13.08 2.34 5.89
CA ILE A 222 11.70 1.97 6.20
C ILE A 222 11.24 2.64 7.50
N GLN A 223 12.08 2.63 8.54
CA GLN A 223 11.82 3.35 9.79
C GLN A 223 11.65 4.84 9.56
N SER A 224 12.39 5.48 8.66
CA SER A 224 12.19 6.90 8.36
C SER A 224 10.83 7.18 7.74
N LEU A 225 10.29 6.26 6.93
CA LEU A 225 8.95 6.36 6.35
C LEU A 225 7.85 6.19 7.40
N LEU A 226 8.10 5.38 8.43
CA LEU A 226 7.22 5.17 9.58
C LEU A 226 7.34 6.31 10.62
N CYS A 227 8.55 6.81 10.87
CA CYS A 227 8.88 7.84 11.87
C CYS A 227 8.64 9.27 11.38
N TYR A 228 8.47 9.50 10.08
CA TYR A 228 7.88 10.75 9.59
C TYR A 228 6.51 11.03 10.26
N ASP A 229 5.88 10.01 10.86
CA ASP A 229 4.65 10.13 11.65
C ASP A 229 4.87 10.45 13.14
N TYR A 230 6.12 10.52 13.65
CA TYR A 230 6.43 10.68 15.09
C TYR A 230 7.10 12.02 15.47
N GLN A 231 7.71 12.74 14.51
CA GLN A 231 8.58 13.90 14.82
C GLN A 231 7.97 15.30 14.68
N GLU A 232 6.70 15.46 14.34
CA GLU A 232 6.02 16.77 14.44
C GLU A 232 5.33 16.92 15.80
N LYS A 233 6.13 17.13 16.86
CA LYS A 233 5.69 17.67 18.14
C LYS A 233 5.89 19.17 18.19
#